data_AF-A0A7W4ERD9-F1
#
_entry.id   AF-A0A7W4ERD9-F1
#
_cell.length_a   1.000
_cell.length_b   1.000
_cell.length_c   1.000
_cell.angle_alpha   90.00
_cell.angle_beta   90.00
_cell.angle_gamma   90.00
#
_symmetry.space_group_name_H-M   'P 1'
#
loop_
_entity.id
_entity.type
_entity.pdbx_description
1 polymer ?
#
loop_
_entity_poly.entity_id
_entity_poly.type
_entity_poly.pdbx_seq_one_letter_code
_entity_poly.pdbx_strand_id
1 'polypeptide(L)'
;MTSRTASTTTAKLSNNSSQQLEVTNSLSTTGWSVSLAATGGSTVKWTQTGDAANYAFNSTNTDQGQLSVDLSSSAFTASGSTPLGQACTTAGLSYGAGGAFVAGTASANAITLATASSSSGLTCLFKLQNITLKQTIPAYQKPGTYTLPVTVTVVAQ
;
A
#
# COMPACT_ATOMS: atom_id res chain seq x y z
N MET A 1 3.58 38.55 0.54
CA MET A 1 2.59 37.47 0.68
C MET A 1 3.34 36.16 0.44
N THR A 2 3.54 35.31 1.44
CA THR A 2 4.20 34.01 1.25
C THR A 2 3.18 33.02 0.71
N SER A 3 3.21 32.74 -0.60
CA SER A 3 2.40 31.67 -1.17
C SER A 3 2.93 30.32 -0.69
N ARG A 4 2.17 29.61 0.16
CA ARG A 4 2.46 28.21 0.45
C ARG A 4 1.76 27.37 -0.61
N THR A 5 2.50 26.53 -1.30
CA THR A 5 1.97 25.52 -2.23
C THR A 5 1.82 24.19 -1.50
N ALA A 6 1.03 23.27 -2.07
CA ALA A 6 1.05 21.89 -1.62
C ALA A 6 2.47 21.30 -1.76
N SER A 7 2.80 20.34 -0.91
CA SER A 7 4.08 19.65 -0.92
C SER A 7 3.86 18.15 -1.09
N THR A 8 4.81 17.47 -1.72
CA THR A 8 4.78 16.02 -1.84
C THR A 8 5.86 15.40 -0.97
N THR A 9 5.52 14.37 -0.23
CA THR A 9 6.47 13.49 0.45
C THR A 9 6.31 12.06 -0.01
N THR A 10 7.40 11.29 0.01
CA THR A 10 7.39 9.88 -0.34
C THR A 10 7.89 9.04 0.83
N ALA A 11 7.30 7.87 1.01
CA ALA A 11 7.76 6.83 1.92
C ALA A 11 7.81 5.50 1.17
N LYS A 12 8.51 4.51 1.73
CA LYS A 12 8.49 3.14 1.19
C LYS A 12 8.00 2.17 2.24
N LEU A 13 7.01 1.36 1.88
CA LEU A 13 6.65 0.16 2.62
C LEU A 13 7.56 -0.98 2.17
N SER A 14 7.89 -1.86 3.12
CA SER A 14 8.65 -3.07 2.85
C SER A 14 10.04 -2.82 2.24
N ASN A 15 10.81 -1.87 2.80
CA ASN A 15 12.10 -1.41 2.24
C ASN A 15 13.33 -1.81 3.07
N ASN A 16 13.16 -2.56 4.16
CA ASN A 16 14.26 -3.09 4.98
C ASN A 16 13.80 -4.37 5.70
N SER A 17 14.73 -5.17 6.24
CA SER A 17 14.37 -6.48 6.81
C SER A 17 13.47 -6.43 8.05
N SER A 18 13.42 -5.32 8.79
CA SER A 18 12.55 -5.16 9.97
C SER A 18 11.15 -4.66 9.63
N GLN A 19 10.90 -4.28 8.38
CA GLN A 19 9.63 -3.85 7.84
C GLN A 19 9.42 -4.61 6.55
N GLN A 20 8.75 -5.77 6.60
CA GLN A 20 8.52 -6.63 5.43
C GLN A 20 7.05 -6.98 5.30
N LEU A 21 6.56 -7.00 4.06
CA LEU A 21 5.30 -7.62 3.71
C LEU A 21 5.59 -9.01 3.14
N GLU A 22 5.26 -10.02 3.92
CA GLU A 22 5.49 -11.42 3.59
C GLU A 22 4.17 -12.17 3.47
N VAL A 23 4.04 -12.96 2.42
CA VAL A 23 2.88 -13.81 2.16
C VAL A 23 3.35 -15.23 1.95
N THR A 24 2.76 -16.16 2.71
CA THR A 24 2.96 -17.59 2.54
C THR A 24 1.59 -18.25 2.44
N ASN A 25 1.41 -19.10 1.42
CA ASN A 25 0.20 -19.90 1.27
C ASN A 25 0.58 -21.38 1.21
N SER A 26 0.12 -22.15 2.19
CA SER A 26 0.39 -23.58 2.32
C SER A 26 -0.82 -24.47 2.06
N LEU A 27 -2.01 -23.90 1.86
CA LEU A 27 -3.28 -24.64 1.93
C LEU A 27 -4.09 -24.62 0.63
N SER A 28 -3.96 -23.56 -0.19
CA SER A 28 -4.78 -23.41 -1.40
C SER A 28 -3.98 -22.97 -2.61
N THR A 29 -4.25 -23.57 -3.76
CA THR A 29 -3.71 -23.13 -5.06
C THR A 29 -4.61 -22.11 -5.74
N THR A 30 -5.60 -21.53 -5.08
CA THR A 30 -6.49 -20.53 -5.73
C THR A 30 -5.84 -19.16 -5.87
N GLY A 31 -4.74 -18.91 -5.16
CA GLY A 31 -4.03 -17.63 -5.19
C GLY A 31 -4.35 -16.75 -3.99
N TRP A 32 -3.88 -15.51 -4.04
CA TRP A 32 -4.08 -14.52 -2.99
C TRP A 32 -4.02 -13.11 -3.55
N SER A 33 -4.55 -12.16 -2.79
CA SER A 33 -4.39 -10.73 -3.07
C SER A 33 -3.97 -9.98 -1.81
N VAL A 34 -3.17 -8.94 -1.99
CA VAL A 34 -2.75 -8.01 -0.96
C VAL A 34 -3.27 -6.63 -1.31
N SER A 35 -3.94 -5.96 -0.39
CA SER A 35 -4.47 -4.62 -0.57
C SER A 35 -4.08 -3.70 0.60
N LEU A 36 -4.02 -2.40 0.33
CA LEU A 36 -3.77 -1.34 1.31
C LEU A 36 -5.01 -0.46 1.42
N ALA A 37 -5.45 -0.19 2.65
CA ALA A 37 -6.57 0.69 2.95
C ALA A 37 -6.25 1.61 4.13
N ALA A 38 -6.91 2.77 4.21
CA ALA A 38 -6.91 3.56 5.44
C ALA A 38 -7.68 2.80 6.53
N THR A 39 -7.10 2.65 7.71
CA THR A 39 -7.77 1.99 8.84
C THR A 39 -8.93 2.88 9.30
N GLY A 40 -10.13 2.29 9.40
CA GLY A 40 -11.36 3.04 9.67
C GLY A 40 -12.12 3.47 8.40
N GLY A 41 -11.60 3.16 7.22
CA GLY A 41 -12.32 3.30 5.94
C GLY A 41 -12.11 4.64 5.23
N SER A 42 -12.87 4.87 4.16
CA SER A 42 -12.65 5.98 3.22
C SER A 42 -12.99 7.38 3.75
N THR A 43 -13.55 7.48 4.95
CA THR A 43 -13.97 8.75 5.58
C THR A 43 -12.97 9.29 6.61
N VAL A 44 -11.96 8.51 6.98
CA VAL A 44 -10.93 8.97 7.92
C VAL A 44 -10.01 10.01 7.25
N LYS A 45 -9.21 10.70 8.07
CA LYS A 45 -8.36 11.79 7.64
C LYS A 45 -6.97 11.67 8.25
N TRP A 46 -6.01 12.37 7.65
CA TRP A 46 -4.78 12.71 8.35
C TRP A 46 -5.14 13.63 9.51
N THR A 47 -4.82 13.22 10.73
CA THR A 47 -5.20 13.95 11.94
C THR A 47 -3.97 14.39 12.70
N GLN A 48 -3.90 15.69 13.04
CA GLN A 48 -2.82 16.23 13.85
C GLN A 48 -2.89 15.67 15.26
N THR A 49 -1.74 15.40 15.90
CA THR A 49 -1.70 15.07 17.34
C THR A 49 -2.48 16.11 18.16
N GLY A 50 -3.42 15.65 18.99
CA GLY A 50 -4.32 16.51 19.76
C GLY A 50 -5.51 17.07 18.96
N ASP A 51 -5.79 16.49 17.78
CA ASP A 51 -6.96 16.74 16.93
C ASP A 51 -7.18 18.21 16.50
N ALA A 52 -6.11 19.02 16.55
CA ALA A 52 -6.18 20.45 16.28
C ALA A 52 -6.35 20.81 14.80
N ALA A 53 -6.09 19.87 13.88
CA ALA A 53 -6.24 20.04 12.44
C ALA A 53 -6.34 18.67 11.75
N ASN A 54 -6.95 18.64 10.57
CA ASN A 54 -7.01 17.44 9.72
C ASN A 54 -7.09 17.80 8.23
N TYR A 55 -6.72 16.85 7.38
CA TYR A 55 -6.90 16.94 5.93
C TYR A 55 -7.15 15.57 5.31
N ALA A 56 -7.77 15.56 4.12
CA ALA A 56 -8.14 14.32 3.45
C ALA A 56 -6.90 13.58 2.92
N PHE A 57 -6.95 12.24 2.88
CA PHE A 57 -5.97 11.42 2.17
C PHE A 57 -6.45 11.05 0.76
N ASN A 58 -7.69 11.35 0.42
CA ASN A 58 -8.35 10.88 -0.80
C ASN A 58 -9.07 12.01 -1.56
N SER A 59 -8.56 13.24 -1.47
CA SER A 59 -9.19 14.38 -2.14
C SER A 59 -9.24 14.19 -3.66
N THR A 60 -10.34 14.64 -4.27
CA THR A 60 -10.48 14.76 -5.74
C THR A 60 -9.67 15.93 -6.29
N ASN A 61 -9.41 16.95 -5.47
CA ASN A 61 -8.43 17.99 -5.73
C ASN A 61 -7.08 17.59 -5.10
N THR A 62 -6.09 17.28 -5.92
CA THR A 62 -4.77 16.79 -5.48
C THR A 62 -4.09 17.72 -4.48
N ASP A 63 -4.26 19.04 -4.63
CA ASP A 63 -3.65 20.05 -3.76
C ASP A 63 -4.30 20.12 -2.37
N GLN A 64 -5.46 19.46 -2.19
CA GLN A 64 -6.19 19.36 -0.92
C GLN A 64 -5.99 18.03 -0.19
N GLY A 65 -5.04 17.21 -0.63
CA GLY A 65 -4.54 16.07 0.13
C GLY A 65 -4.85 14.74 -0.52
N GLN A 66 -3.80 14.04 -0.93
CA GLN A 66 -3.96 12.78 -1.66
C GLN A 66 -2.80 11.83 -1.37
N LEU A 67 -3.13 10.64 -0.89
CA LEU A 67 -2.25 9.49 -0.77
C LEU A 67 -2.34 8.68 -2.06
N SER A 68 -1.21 8.17 -2.52
CA SER A 68 -1.14 7.29 -3.68
C SER A 68 -0.08 6.21 -3.48
N VAL A 69 -0.27 5.10 -4.18
CA VAL A 69 0.64 3.96 -4.23
C VAL A 69 1.29 3.93 -5.61
N ASP A 70 2.61 3.93 -5.62
CA ASP A 70 3.44 3.75 -6.81
C ASP A 70 4.22 2.43 -6.69
N LEU A 71 3.96 1.53 -7.64
CA LEU A 71 4.52 0.18 -7.69
C LEU A 71 5.65 0.05 -8.72
N SER A 72 6.01 1.13 -9.42
CA SER A 72 7.02 1.11 -10.49
C SER A 72 8.42 0.67 -10.02
N SER A 73 8.76 0.94 -8.76
CA SER A 73 10.01 0.53 -8.13
C SER A 73 9.90 -0.73 -7.27
N SER A 74 8.74 -1.39 -7.26
CA SER A 74 8.51 -2.53 -6.38
C SER A 74 9.15 -3.81 -6.94
N ALA A 75 9.57 -4.69 -6.03
CA ALA A 75 10.20 -5.97 -6.38
C ALA A 75 9.60 -7.14 -5.60
N PHE A 76 9.41 -8.27 -6.28
CA PHE A 76 9.08 -9.53 -5.63
C PHE A 76 10.37 -10.31 -5.38
N THR A 77 10.44 -10.95 -4.23
CA THR A 77 11.39 -12.06 -4.02
C THR A 77 10.63 -13.27 -3.49
N ALA A 78 10.99 -14.44 -4.00
CA ALA A 78 10.48 -15.70 -3.51
C ALA A 78 11.62 -16.47 -2.82
N SER A 79 11.30 -17.20 -1.77
CA SER A 79 12.26 -18.05 -1.06
C SER A 79 11.59 -19.30 -0.49
N GLY A 80 12.40 -20.32 -0.22
CA GLY A 80 11.94 -21.65 0.18
C GLY A 80 11.78 -22.60 -1.01
N SER A 81 11.10 -23.70 -0.75
CA SER A 81 10.80 -24.74 -1.73
C SER A 81 9.33 -25.10 -1.72
N THR A 82 8.82 -25.47 -2.89
CA THR A 82 7.49 -26.07 -3.05
C THR A 82 7.45 -27.47 -2.42
N PRO A 83 6.25 -28.06 -2.21
CA PRO A 83 6.13 -29.42 -1.69
C PRO A 83 6.80 -30.50 -2.57
N LEU A 84 7.00 -30.21 -3.87
CA LEU A 84 7.70 -31.09 -4.81
C LEU A 84 9.22 -30.87 -4.83
N GLY A 85 9.76 -30.08 -3.90
CA GLY A 85 11.20 -29.81 -3.79
C GLY A 85 11.75 -28.76 -4.75
N GLN A 86 10.91 -28.13 -5.57
CA GLN A 86 11.34 -27.08 -6.50
C GLN A 86 11.58 -25.76 -5.79
N ALA A 87 12.63 -25.03 -6.19
CA ALA A 87 12.91 -23.70 -5.68
C ALA A 87 11.74 -22.75 -6.00
N CYS A 88 11.37 -21.93 -5.02
CA CYS A 88 10.32 -20.94 -5.20
C CYS A 88 10.73 -19.87 -6.22
N THR A 89 9.82 -19.53 -7.12
CA THR A 89 9.97 -18.46 -8.12
C THR A 89 8.88 -17.42 -7.95
N THR A 90 8.97 -16.30 -8.65
CA THR A 90 7.92 -15.27 -8.69
C THR A 90 6.86 -15.53 -9.77
N ALA A 91 6.86 -16.73 -10.36
CA ALA A 91 5.85 -17.12 -11.34
C ALA A 91 4.44 -17.01 -10.74
N GLY A 92 3.52 -16.49 -11.55
CA GLY A 92 2.13 -16.30 -11.15
C GLY A 92 1.86 -15.11 -10.24
N LEU A 93 2.88 -14.29 -9.88
CA LEU A 93 2.72 -13.05 -9.14
C LEU A 93 2.54 -11.86 -10.08
N SER A 94 1.78 -10.86 -9.65
CA SER A 94 1.62 -9.59 -10.37
C SER A 94 1.39 -8.45 -9.40
N TYR A 95 1.90 -7.26 -9.75
CA TYR A 95 1.54 -6.04 -9.05
C TYR A 95 0.14 -5.58 -9.46
N GLY A 96 -0.54 -4.90 -8.53
CA GLY A 96 -1.73 -4.14 -8.88
C GLY A 96 -1.39 -2.92 -9.75
N ALA A 97 -2.41 -2.17 -10.16
CA ALA A 97 -2.21 -0.93 -10.92
C ALA A 97 -1.65 0.22 -10.06
N GLY A 98 -1.70 0.11 -8.73
CA GLY A 98 -1.42 1.23 -7.83
C GLY A 98 -2.45 2.35 -7.97
N GLY A 99 -2.00 3.60 -7.85
CA GLY A 99 -2.82 4.79 -8.09
C GLY A 99 -3.14 5.59 -6.82
N ALA A 100 -3.98 6.61 -6.98
CA ALA A 100 -4.41 7.47 -5.88
C ALA A 100 -5.66 6.95 -5.19
N PHE A 101 -5.75 7.18 -3.88
CA PHE A 101 -7.03 7.13 -3.19
C PHE A 101 -7.85 8.34 -3.63
N VAL A 102 -9.07 8.12 -4.13
CA VAL A 102 -9.94 9.20 -4.62
C VAL A 102 -11.36 9.00 -4.11
N ALA A 103 -11.85 9.94 -3.30
CA ALA A 103 -13.18 9.92 -2.72
C ALA A 103 -14.27 9.77 -3.80
N GLY A 104 -15.28 8.95 -3.50
CA GLY A 104 -16.35 8.62 -4.45
C GLY A 104 -15.99 7.55 -5.49
N THR A 105 -14.78 6.99 -5.45
CA THR A 105 -14.36 5.88 -6.32
C THR A 105 -14.03 4.62 -5.52
N ALA A 106 -13.88 3.48 -6.20
CA ALA A 106 -13.49 2.23 -5.57
C ALA A 106 -12.12 2.33 -4.86
N SER A 107 -11.18 3.13 -5.42
CA SER A 107 -9.84 3.28 -4.84
C SER A 107 -9.84 4.01 -3.50
N ALA A 108 -10.91 4.70 -3.12
CA ALA A 108 -11.04 5.30 -1.78
C ALA A 108 -11.01 4.25 -0.67
N ASN A 109 -11.45 3.02 -0.97
CA ASN A 109 -11.61 1.97 0.03
C ASN A 109 -10.35 1.13 0.16
N ALA A 110 -9.74 0.76 -0.97
CA ALA A 110 -8.51 -0.01 -0.99
C ALA A 110 -7.79 0.11 -2.34
N ILE A 111 -6.47 -0.07 -2.31
CA ILE A 111 -5.63 -0.22 -3.51
C ILE A 111 -4.98 -1.60 -3.45
N THR A 112 -5.13 -2.39 -4.51
CA THR A 112 -4.45 -3.67 -4.65
C THR A 112 -2.95 -3.42 -4.84
N LEU A 113 -2.14 -4.03 -3.97
CA LEU A 113 -0.69 -4.00 -4.04
C LEU A 113 -0.18 -5.12 -4.93
N ALA A 114 -0.64 -6.35 -4.70
CA ALA A 114 -0.20 -7.51 -5.45
C ALA A 114 -1.27 -8.60 -5.49
N THR A 115 -1.18 -9.46 -6.48
CA THR A 115 -1.95 -10.69 -6.62
C THR A 115 -1.04 -11.86 -6.93
N ALA A 116 -1.51 -13.04 -6.58
CA ALA A 116 -0.94 -14.31 -6.99
C ALA A 116 -2.04 -15.16 -7.60
N SER A 117 -1.75 -15.75 -8.74
CA SER A 117 -2.62 -16.73 -9.40
C SER A 117 -2.40 -18.13 -8.84
N SER A 118 -3.15 -19.09 -9.39
CA SER A 118 -3.01 -20.51 -9.06
C SER A 118 -1.69 -21.15 -9.47
N SER A 119 -0.93 -20.48 -10.34
CA SER A 119 0.41 -20.90 -10.72
C SER A 119 1.49 -20.48 -9.71
N SER A 120 1.13 -19.70 -8.67
CA SER A 120 2.05 -19.38 -7.59
C SER A 120 2.39 -20.62 -6.76
N GLY A 121 3.67 -20.77 -6.41
CA GLY A 121 4.14 -21.93 -5.66
C GLY A 121 3.55 -21.98 -4.25
N LEU A 122 3.03 -23.15 -3.86
CA LEU A 122 2.68 -23.45 -2.46
C LEU A 122 3.92 -23.47 -1.59
N THR A 123 3.73 -23.19 -0.29
CA THR A 123 4.76 -23.17 0.77
C THR A 123 5.91 -22.19 0.53
N CYS A 124 5.82 -21.39 -0.53
CA CYS A 124 6.77 -20.34 -0.84
C CYS A 124 6.53 -19.10 0.04
N LEU A 125 7.62 -18.51 0.50
CA LEU A 125 7.62 -17.20 1.15
C LEU A 125 7.83 -16.12 0.09
N PHE A 126 6.79 -15.34 -0.17
CA PHE A 126 6.83 -14.20 -1.09
C PHE A 126 6.99 -12.91 -0.32
N LYS A 127 7.98 -12.10 -0.70
CA LYS A 127 8.18 -10.75 -0.16
C LYS A 127 7.81 -9.71 -1.21
N LEU A 128 6.95 -8.78 -0.82
CA LEU A 128 6.58 -7.62 -1.63
C LEU A 128 7.44 -6.47 -1.13
N GLN A 129 8.34 -5.94 -1.95
CA GLN A 129 9.33 -4.96 -1.48
C GLN A 129 9.21 -3.61 -2.20
N ASN A 130 9.69 -2.56 -1.53
CA ASN A 130 9.86 -1.23 -2.11
C ASN A 130 8.58 -0.63 -2.71
N ILE A 131 7.46 -0.76 -2.00
CA ILE A 131 6.18 -0.15 -2.39
C ILE A 131 6.23 1.32 -2.01
N THR A 132 6.20 2.20 -3.01
CA THR A 132 6.30 3.64 -2.76
C THR A 132 4.92 4.20 -2.43
N LEU A 133 4.85 4.96 -1.33
CA LEU A 133 3.70 5.79 -0.98
C LEU A 133 4.06 7.24 -1.26
N LYS A 134 3.14 7.97 -1.90
CA LYS A 134 3.29 9.40 -2.16
C LYS A 134 2.12 10.14 -1.53
N GLN A 135 2.42 11.04 -0.60
CA GLN A 135 1.43 11.88 0.08
C GLN A 135 1.59 13.33 -0.39
N THR A 136 0.49 13.90 -0.90
CA THR A 136 0.38 15.35 -1.14
C THR A 136 -0.15 16.01 0.12
N ILE A 137 0.63 16.87 0.75
CA ILE A 137 0.26 17.66 1.94
C ILE A 137 -0.28 19.00 1.44
N PRO A 138 -1.51 19.40 1.81
CA PRO A 138 -2.07 20.66 1.35
C PRO A 138 -1.26 21.88 1.81
N ALA A 139 -1.44 22.98 1.10
CA ALA A 139 -0.95 24.26 1.58
C ALA A 139 -1.59 24.64 2.93
N TYR A 140 -0.90 25.48 3.70
CA TYR A 140 -1.40 26.08 4.95
C TYR A 140 -1.75 25.09 6.08
N GLN A 141 -1.31 23.83 6.01
CA GLN A 141 -1.42 22.92 7.16
C GLN A 141 -0.70 23.49 8.38
N LYS A 142 -1.34 23.36 9.55
CA LYS A 142 -0.76 23.75 10.83
C LYS A 142 0.49 22.89 11.09
N PRO A 143 1.64 23.46 11.47
CA PRO A 143 2.82 22.68 11.80
C PRO A 143 2.52 21.65 12.89
N GLY A 144 3.03 20.43 12.72
CA GLY A 144 2.88 19.34 13.67
C GLY A 144 2.90 17.96 13.01
N THR A 145 2.76 16.92 13.82
CA THR A 145 2.68 15.54 13.36
C THR A 145 1.24 15.19 13.01
N TYR A 146 1.02 14.63 11.82
CA TYR A 146 -0.25 14.09 11.37
C TYR A 146 -0.12 12.59 11.18
N THR A 147 -1.12 11.84 11.61
CA THR A 147 -1.14 10.38 11.49
C THR A 147 -2.38 9.94 10.72
N LEU A 148 -2.18 8.97 9.83
CA LEU A 148 -3.22 8.20 9.17
C LEU A 148 -2.85 6.72 9.32
N PRO A 149 -3.55 5.96 10.17
CA PRO A 149 -3.31 4.53 10.25
C PRO A 149 -3.76 3.85 8.94
N VAL A 150 -2.97 2.88 8.49
CA VAL A 150 -3.26 2.08 7.29
C VAL A 150 -3.19 0.60 7.63
N THR A 151 -4.02 -0.19 6.94
CA THR A 151 -4.09 -1.64 7.09
C THR A 151 -3.74 -2.30 5.76
N VAL A 152 -2.83 -3.28 5.83
CA VAL A 152 -2.56 -4.19 4.72
C VAL A 152 -3.36 -5.47 4.97
N THR A 153 -4.15 -5.89 3.99
CA THR A 153 -5.00 -7.08 4.09
C THR A 153 -4.60 -8.09 3.03
N VAL A 154 -4.39 -9.33 3.48
CA VAL A 154 -4.17 -10.49 2.61
C VAL A 154 -5.44 -11.32 2.56
N VAL A 155 -5.91 -11.64 1.36
CA VAL A 155 -7.12 -12.45 1.13
C VAL A 155 -6.76 -13.63 0.24
N ALA A 156 -7.09 -14.85 0.68
CA ALA A 156 -7.06 -16.03 -0.17
C ALA A 156 -8.19 -15.96 -1.20
N GLN A 157 -7.92 -16.33 -2.45
CA GLN A 157 -8.91 -16.27 -3.54
C GLN A 157 -9.64 -17.59 -3.75
#